data_AF-A0A438XN82-F1
#
_entry.id   AF-A0A438XN82-F1
#
_cell.length_a   1.000
_cell.length_b   1.000
_cell.length_c   1.000
_cell.angle_alpha   90.00
_cell.angle_beta   90.00
_cell.angle_gamma   90.00
#
_symmetry.space_group_name_H-M   'P 1'
#
loop_
_entity.id
_entity.type
_entity.pdbx_description
1 polymer ?
#
loop_
_entity_poly.entity_id
_entity_poly.type
_entity_poly.pdbx_seq_one_letter_code
_entity_poly.pdbx_strand_id
1 'polypeptide(L)'
;MFSDTISKEGSTSDVFENLLNYSDAETNKPWYHYRNMIDIFKRSHYETFWLEKQFVDQWSLIQDLVSSRSKNRYLLQRDRNLYFLPGEWTGYDEDILTFYSKNILSQLKSKNFIVFHLRGSHKTYSE
;
A
#
# COMPACT_ATOMS: atom_id res chain seq x y z
N MET A 1 3.77 -13.48 -17.77
CA MET A 1 4.43 -12.16 -17.68
C MET A 1 3.67 -11.22 -18.61
N PHE A 2 3.12 -10.12 -18.10
CA PHE A 2 2.61 -9.05 -18.96
C PHE A 2 3.82 -8.22 -19.42
N SER A 3 3.97 -8.02 -20.72
CA SER A 3 5.18 -7.43 -21.30
C SER A 3 5.09 -5.91 -21.53
N ASP A 4 3.89 -5.35 -21.51
CA ASP A 4 3.62 -3.95 -21.83
C ASP A 4 2.41 -3.45 -21.05
N THR A 5 2.54 -3.40 -19.73
CA THR A 5 1.50 -2.85 -18.84
C THR A 5 1.85 -1.41 -18.53
N ILE A 6 0.96 -0.49 -18.89
CA ILE A 6 1.13 0.95 -18.70
C ILE A 6 0.22 1.42 -17.56
N SER A 7 0.78 2.19 -16.63
CA SER A 7 0.01 2.88 -15.60
C SER A 7 -0.80 4.02 -16.20
N LYS A 8 -2.04 4.24 -15.72
CA LYS A 8 -2.87 5.38 -16.14
C LYS A 8 -2.19 6.72 -15.83
N GLU A 9 -1.54 6.81 -14.67
CA GLU A 9 -0.97 8.05 -14.14
C GLU A 9 0.51 7.88 -13.80
N GLY A 10 1.24 9.00 -13.75
CA GLY A 10 2.68 9.05 -13.50
C GLY A 10 3.10 9.29 -12.04
N SER A 11 2.15 9.54 -11.13
CA SER A 11 2.42 9.78 -9.71
C SER A 11 1.69 8.76 -8.83
N THR A 12 2.28 8.39 -7.68
CA THR A 12 1.71 7.39 -6.77
C THR A 12 0.27 7.72 -6.37
N SER A 13 0.02 8.97 -5.97
CA SER A 13 -1.30 9.39 -5.48
C SER A 13 -2.36 9.33 -6.57
N ASP A 14 -2.04 9.81 -7.77
CA ASP A 14 -2.98 9.80 -8.92
C ASP A 14 -3.27 8.35 -9.37
N VAL A 15 -2.28 7.45 -9.31
CA VAL A 15 -2.48 6.03 -9.59
C VAL A 15 -3.48 5.42 -8.61
N PHE A 16 -3.37 5.71 -7.30
CA PHE A 16 -4.29 5.15 -6.30
C PHE A 16 -5.72 5.67 -6.39
N GLU A 17 -5.97 6.77 -7.11
CA GLU A 17 -7.33 7.17 -7.47
C GLU A 17 -8.03 6.18 -8.40
N ASN A 18 -7.31 5.26 -9.05
CA ASN A 18 -7.90 4.35 -10.04
C ASN A 18 -7.50 2.88 -9.83
N LEU A 19 -6.28 2.60 -9.39
CA LEU A 19 -5.68 1.26 -9.36
C LEU A 19 -6.51 0.20 -8.61
N LEU A 20 -7.14 0.58 -7.50
CA LEU A 20 -7.83 -0.36 -6.60
C LEU A 20 -9.34 -0.12 -6.53
N ASN A 21 -9.94 0.42 -7.60
CA ASN A 21 -11.38 0.59 -7.69
C ASN A 21 -11.90 0.28 -9.10
N TYR A 22 -13.19 0.54 -9.36
CA TYR A 22 -13.85 0.22 -10.63
C TYR A 22 -13.71 1.31 -11.70
N SER A 23 -12.92 2.35 -11.46
CA SER A 23 -12.65 3.37 -12.45
C SER A 23 -11.67 2.87 -13.51
N ASP A 24 -11.64 3.54 -14.65
CA ASP A 24 -10.75 3.25 -15.78
C ASP A 24 -10.17 4.56 -16.35
N ALA A 25 -9.44 4.47 -17.46
CA ALA A 25 -8.82 5.62 -18.11
C ALA A 25 -9.83 6.69 -18.57
N GLU A 26 -11.07 6.31 -18.87
CA GLU A 26 -12.10 7.17 -19.47
C GLU A 26 -13.13 7.68 -18.44
N THR A 27 -13.05 7.21 -17.20
CA THR A 27 -13.97 7.64 -16.13
C THR A 27 -13.82 9.11 -15.72
N ASN A 28 -14.98 9.77 -15.52
CA ASN A 28 -15.08 11.21 -15.25
C ASN A 28 -15.67 11.58 -13.86
N LYS A 29 -15.92 10.60 -12.99
CA LYS A 29 -16.42 10.88 -11.62
C LYS A 29 -15.27 10.91 -10.63
N PRO A 30 -15.38 11.64 -9.51
CA PRO A 30 -14.39 11.56 -8.44
C PRO A 30 -14.17 10.11 -7.95
N TRP A 31 -12.90 9.74 -7.73
CA TRP A 31 -12.51 8.35 -7.43
C TRP A 31 -13.23 7.74 -6.22
N TYR A 32 -13.54 8.55 -5.20
CA TYR A 32 -14.19 8.10 -3.97
C TYR A 32 -15.66 7.71 -4.16
N HIS A 33 -16.24 7.92 -5.35
CA HIS A 33 -17.56 7.37 -5.71
C HIS A 33 -17.50 5.94 -6.25
N TYR A 34 -16.32 5.44 -6.61
CA TYR A 34 -16.15 4.07 -7.07
C TYR A 34 -15.96 3.13 -5.89
N ARG A 35 -16.48 1.90 -6.01
CA ARG A 35 -16.26 0.88 -4.98
C ARG A 35 -14.79 0.47 -4.98
N ASN A 36 -14.17 0.46 -3.81
CA ASN A 36 -12.78 0.08 -3.65
C ASN A 36 -12.64 -1.44 -3.44
N MET A 37 -11.60 -2.04 -4.01
CA MET A 37 -11.34 -3.47 -3.94
C MET A 37 -11.13 -3.98 -2.50
N ILE A 38 -10.52 -3.19 -1.62
CA ILE A 38 -10.32 -3.55 -0.21
C ILE A 38 -11.67 -3.76 0.49
N ASP A 39 -12.65 -2.90 0.20
CA ASP A 39 -14.00 -3.03 0.77
C ASP A 39 -14.72 -4.28 0.27
N ILE A 40 -14.50 -4.66 -0.99
CA ILE A 40 -15.09 -5.86 -1.58
C ILE A 40 -14.54 -7.09 -0.85
N PHE A 41 -13.23 -7.15 -0.63
CA PHE A 41 -12.61 -8.23 0.14
C PHE A 41 -13.13 -8.28 1.58
N LYS A 42 -13.23 -7.14 2.26
CA LYS A 42 -13.82 -7.06 3.61
C LYS A 42 -15.26 -7.58 3.65
N ARG A 43 -16.09 -7.14 2.70
CA ARG A 43 -17.50 -7.59 2.57
C ARG A 43 -17.60 -9.08 2.22
N SER A 44 -16.58 -9.63 1.58
CA SER A 44 -16.47 -11.05 1.25
C SER A 44 -15.81 -11.88 2.36
N HIS A 45 -15.70 -11.31 3.57
CA HIS A 45 -15.14 -11.94 4.78
C HIS A 45 -13.65 -12.30 4.68
N TYR A 46 -12.86 -11.53 3.93
CA TYR A 46 -11.40 -11.62 3.98
C TYR A 46 -10.87 -10.77 5.15
N GLU A 47 -9.85 -11.28 5.82
CA GLU A 47 -9.00 -10.47 6.68
C GLU A 47 -8.12 -9.59 5.78
N THR A 48 -8.11 -8.27 5.98
CA THR A 48 -7.40 -7.35 5.10
C THR A 48 -6.25 -6.65 5.80
N PHE A 49 -5.09 -6.67 5.17
CA PHE A 49 -3.83 -6.15 5.70
C PHE A 49 -3.21 -5.16 4.69
N TRP A 50 -2.72 -4.04 5.20
CA TRP A 50 -1.88 -3.11 4.44
C TRP A 50 -0.58 -2.85 5.18
N LEU A 51 0.53 -3.22 4.56
CA LEU A 51 1.87 -2.98 5.06
C LEU A 51 2.48 -1.87 4.20
N GLU A 52 2.71 -0.71 4.81
CA GLU A 52 3.18 0.50 4.15
C GLU A 52 4.65 0.71 4.43
N LYS A 53 5.47 0.71 3.37
CA LYS A 53 6.90 1.01 3.45
C LYS A 53 7.22 2.41 2.96
N GLN A 54 6.35 3.09 2.21
CA GLN A 54 6.57 4.49 1.88
C GLN A 54 6.31 5.40 3.08
N PHE A 55 6.97 6.56 3.09
CA PHE A 55 6.67 7.62 4.04
C PHE A 55 5.23 8.11 3.84
N VAL A 56 4.45 8.17 4.91
CA VAL A 56 3.15 8.85 4.89
C VAL A 56 3.37 10.32 5.24
N ASP A 57 3.23 11.19 4.25
CA ASP A 57 3.36 12.64 4.38
C ASP A 57 2.22 13.39 3.67
N GLN A 58 2.35 14.72 3.53
CA GLN A 58 1.38 15.58 2.86
C GLN A 58 1.12 15.21 1.39
N TRP A 59 2.06 14.54 0.71
CA TRP A 59 1.90 14.07 -0.67
C TRP A 59 1.23 12.71 -0.75
N SER A 60 1.03 12.06 0.39
CA SER A 60 0.61 10.67 0.49
C SER A 60 -0.87 10.47 0.85
N LEU A 61 -1.67 11.53 0.73
CA LEU A 61 -3.05 11.55 1.21
C LEU A 61 -3.93 10.47 0.57
N ILE A 62 -3.82 10.26 -0.74
CA ILE A 62 -4.73 9.34 -1.45
C ILE A 62 -4.43 7.88 -1.08
N GLN A 63 -3.16 7.46 -1.11
CA GLN A 63 -2.76 6.13 -0.66
C GLN A 63 -2.99 5.92 0.84
N ASP A 64 -2.86 6.97 1.67
CA ASP A 64 -3.21 6.93 3.09
C ASP A 64 -4.71 6.63 3.28
N LEU A 65 -5.57 7.32 2.54
CA LEU A 65 -7.01 7.10 2.54
C LEU A 65 -7.38 5.70 2.00
N VAL A 66 -6.77 5.26 0.90
CA VAL A 66 -7.01 3.91 0.33
C VAL A 66 -6.57 2.83 1.31
N SER A 67 -5.37 2.93 1.87
CA SER A 67 -4.82 1.95 2.81
C SER A 67 -5.60 1.88 4.13
N SER A 68 -6.15 3.01 4.61
CA SER A 68 -7.01 3.08 5.81
C SER A 68 -8.27 2.22 5.72
N ARG A 69 -8.66 1.80 4.51
CA ARG A 69 -9.81 0.91 4.31
C ARG A 69 -9.52 -0.51 4.78
N SER A 70 -8.26 -0.91 4.85
CA SER A 70 -7.85 -2.22 5.36
C SER A 70 -8.17 -2.35 6.85
N LYS A 71 -8.51 -3.56 7.29
CA LYS A 71 -8.81 -3.80 8.71
C LYS A 71 -7.56 -3.67 9.58
N ASN A 72 -6.43 -4.18 9.10
CA ASN A 72 -5.14 -4.08 9.75
C ASN A 72 -4.22 -3.24 8.87
N ARG A 73 -3.66 -2.17 9.42
CA ARG A 73 -2.79 -1.24 8.70
C ARG A 73 -1.52 -0.97 9.50
N TYR A 74 -0.37 -1.10 8.86
CA TYR A 74 0.94 -0.97 9.50
C TYR A 74 1.81 0.00 8.70
N LEU A 75 2.26 1.07 9.37
CA LEU A 75 3.19 2.06 8.80
C LEU A 75 4.59 1.71 9.27
N LEU A 76 5.38 1.10 8.40
CA LEU A 76 6.72 0.61 8.73
C LEU A 76 7.80 1.67 8.51
N GLN A 77 7.41 2.84 7.99
CA GLN A 77 8.28 3.99 7.83
C GLN A 77 7.48 5.27 8.17
N ARG A 78 7.59 5.76 9.42
CA ARG A 78 6.73 6.84 9.94
C ARG A 78 7.24 8.26 9.72
N ASP A 79 8.55 8.48 9.55
CA ASP A 79 9.10 9.84 9.44
C ASP A 79 10.43 9.85 8.69
N ARG A 80 10.61 10.83 7.80
CA ARG A 80 11.88 11.13 7.11
C ARG A 80 12.98 11.57 8.07
N ASN A 81 12.62 12.07 9.25
CA ASN A 81 13.53 12.65 10.24
C ASN A 81 13.79 11.76 11.46
N LEU A 82 13.05 10.67 11.65
CA LEU A 82 13.36 9.66 12.65
C LEU A 82 14.08 8.51 11.96
N TYR A 83 15.41 8.56 12.01
CA TYR A 83 16.25 7.40 11.73
C TYR A 83 15.73 6.22 12.55
N PHE A 84 15.56 5.07 11.89
CA PHE A 84 15.21 3.82 12.55
C PHE A 84 16.09 3.64 13.80
N LEU A 85 15.51 3.09 14.89
CA LEU A 85 16.33 2.67 16.03
C LEU A 85 17.43 1.73 15.48
N PRO A 86 18.71 1.95 15.82
CA PRO A 86 19.80 1.13 15.30
C PRO A 86 19.55 -0.36 15.57
N GLY A 87 19.50 -1.17 14.52
CA GLY A 87 19.57 -2.64 14.63
C GLY A 87 18.35 -3.44 14.19
N GLU A 88 17.23 -2.85 13.78
CA GLU A 88 16.05 -3.65 13.39
C GLU A 88 15.47 -3.37 12.00
N TRP A 89 15.75 -2.22 11.39
CA TRP A 89 15.09 -1.79 10.15
C TRP A 89 16.04 -1.01 9.28
N THR A 90 16.18 -1.45 8.03
CA THR A 90 17.28 -1.07 7.14
C THR A 90 16.87 -0.06 6.06
N GLY A 91 15.64 0.45 6.09
CA GLY A 91 15.12 1.35 5.04
C GLY A 91 14.75 0.60 3.75
N TYR A 92 15.33 -0.57 3.51
CA TYR A 92 15.04 -1.46 2.39
C TYR A 92 13.65 -2.09 2.48
N ASP A 93 13.08 -2.38 1.31
CA ASP A 93 11.76 -3.02 1.20
C ASP A 93 11.72 -4.41 1.85
N GLU A 94 12.82 -5.14 1.92
CA GLU A 94 12.89 -6.48 2.53
C GLU A 94 12.47 -6.52 4.00
N ASP A 95 12.60 -5.39 4.71
CA ASP A 95 12.09 -5.22 6.06
C ASP A 95 10.60 -5.60 6.18
N ILE A 96 9.81 -5.34 5.13
CA ILE A 96 8.37 -5.66 5.10
C ILE A 96 8.11 -7.17 5.23
N LEU A 97 9.02 -8.00 4.70
CA LEU A 97 8.94 -9.46 4.76
C LEU A 97 9.31 -9.96 6.15
N THR A 98 10.32 -9.34 6.78
CA THR A 98 10.68 -9.62 8.17
C THR A 98 9.51 -9.27 9.09
N PHE A 99 8.87 -8.10 8.89
CA PHE A 99 7.68 -7.71 9.64
C PHE A 99 6.54 -8.70 9.46
N TYR A 100 6.23 -9.04 8.21
CA TYR A 100 5.16 -9.95 7.85
C TYR A 100 5.35 -11.32 8.51
N SER A 101 6.56 -11.88 8.42
CA SER A 101 6.87 -13.20 8.97
C SER A 101 6.77 -13.24 10.49
N LYS A 102 7.21 -12.20 11.18
CA LYS A 102 7.18 -12.12 12.65
C LYS A 102 5.80 -11.80 13.21
N ASN A 103 5.04 -10.92 12.54
CA ASN A 103 3.87 -10.28 13.14
C ASN A 103 2.55 -10.69 12.48
N ILE A 104 2.54 -11.01 11.18
CA ILE A 104 1.28 -11.16 10.42
C ILE A 104 0.91 -12.63 10.19
N LEU A 105 1.89 -13.52 10.02
CA LEU A 105 1.63 -14.94 9.74
C LEU A 105 0.71 -15.60 10.78
N SER A 106 0.88 -15.30 12.06
CA SER A 106 0.04 -15.84 13.15
C SER A 106 -1.38 -15.26 13.19
N GLN A 107 -1.63 -14.16 12.48
CA GLN A 107 -2.92 -13.48 12.44
C GLN A 107 -3.78 -13.91 11.25
N LEU A 108 -3.20 -14.62 10.27
CA LEU A 108 -3.89 -15.03 9.05
C LEU A 108 -5.13 -15.88 9.35
N LYS A 109 -6.15 -15.69 8.53
CA LYS A 109 -7.42 -16.43 8.54
C LYS A 109 -7.53 -17.33 7.32
N SER A 110 -8.68 -17.97 7.13
CA SER A 110 -8.96 -18.80 5.96
C SER A 110 -8.95 -18.02 4.63
N LYS A 111 -9.24 -16.71 4.67
CA LYS A 111 -9.21 -15.80 3.53
C LYS A 111 -8.51 -14.50 3.93
N ASN A 112 -7.46 -14.13 3.20
CA ASN A 112 -6.68 -12.91 3.47
C ASN A 112 -6.44 -12.14 2.18
N PHE A 113 -6.52 -10.81 2.27
CA PHE A 113 -6.07 -9.90 1.22
C PHE A 113 -4.98 -9.02 1.83
N ILE A 114 -3.77 -9.09 1.27
CA ILE A 114 -2.57 -8.50 1.87
C ILE A 114 -1.91 -7.63 0.82
N VAL A 115 -1.73 -6.36 1.13
CA VAL A 115 -1.01 -5.40 0.30
C VAL A 115 0.33 -5.09 0.93
N PHE A 116 1.38 -5.30 0.16
CA PHE A 116 2.75 -4.86 0.43
C PHE A 116 2.99 -3.62 -0.43
N HIS A 117 2.87 -2.43 0.14
CA HIS A 117 3.14 -1.19 -0.58
C HIS A 117 4.61 -0.81 -0.37
N LEU A 118 5.40 -1.09 -1.41
CA LEU A 118 6.85 -0.96 -1.40
C LEU A 118 7.28 0.47 -1.75
N ARG A 119 8.49 0.83 -1.33
CA ARG A 119 9.17 2.03 -1.79
C ARG A 119 9.65 1.87 -3.23
N GLY A 120 10.17 0.69 -3.57
CA GLY A 120 10.66 0.36 -4.90
C GLY A 120 11.79 1.31 -5.35
N SER A 121 11.83 1.56 -6.66
CA SER A 121 12.84 2.42 -7.30
C SER A 121 12.46 3.91 -7.23
N HIS A 122 12.10 4.40 -6.04
CA HIS A 122 11.84 5.83 -5.82
C HIS A 122 13.06 6.68 -6.22
N LYS A 123 12.86 7.99 -6.43
CA LYS A 123 13.79 8.91 -7.12
C LYS A 123 15.27 8.82 -6.69
N THR A 124 15.55 8.50 -5.43
CA THR A 124 16.91 8.30 -4.91
C THR A 124 17.16 6.81 -4.70
N TYR A 125 18.08 6.25 -5.49
CA TYR A 125 18.41 4.81 -5.45
C TYR A 125 19.43 4.44 -4.36
N SER A 126 20.06 5.45 -3.75
CA SER A 126 21.11 5.28 -2.74
C SER A 126 20.62 5.53 -1.31
N GLU A 127 19.31 5.57 -1.10
CA GLU A 127 18.71 5.69 0.24
C GLU A 127 18.41 4.33 0.86
#